data_AF-A0A2M7QF26-F1
#
_entry.id   AF-A0A2M7QF26-F1
#
_cell.length_a   1.000
_cell.length_b   1.000
_cell.length_c   1.000
_cell.angle_alpha   90.00
_cell.angle_beta   90.00
_cell.angle_gamma   90.00
#
_symmetry.space_group_name_H-M   'P 1'
#
loop_
_entity.id
_entity.type
_entity.pdbx_description
1 polymer ?
#
loop_
_entity_poly.entity_id
_entity_poly.type
_entity_poly.pdbx_seq_one_letter_code
_entity_poly.pdbx_strand_id
1 'polypeptide(L)'
;MILADREIKKALLEKKIVIDPMPDFSEALSACAIDLKLHHEFEVFEHTTIPYFDLHNMKQEDLTKKIRLTGGKPFILQPGEFALASTYEWVELPDDVAGRLEGRSSLARLGIIVHSTAALIHPGMKGRIVLELSNLSQIPVALYPGMRVCALSFETLTSPAEVPYSKQKSAKYFNQKGVMGSKIEKEM
;
A
#
# COMPACT_ATOMS: atom_id res chain seq x y z
N MET A 1 18.48 10.25 0.16
CA MET A 1 19.34 9.29 -0.60
C MET A 1 18.64 7.94 -0.60
N ILE A 2 18.54 7.27 -1.75
CA ILE A 2 17.87 5.96 -1.86
C ILE A 2 18.77 4.85 -1.31
N LEU A 3 18.22 3.93 -0.51
CA LEU A 3 18.94 2.77 0.02
C LEU A 3 19.14 1.71 -1.07
N ALA A 4 20.39 1.26 -1.24
CA ALA A 4 20.72 0.11 -2.08
C ALA A 4 20.33 -1.21 -1.39
N ASP A 5 20.22 -2.29 -2.17
CA ASP A 5 19.93 -3.65 -1.73
C ASP A 5 20.65 -4.08 -0.45
N ARG A 6 21.96 -3.83 -0.34
CA ARG A 6 22.79 -4.13 0.82
C ARG A 6 22.33 -3.38 2.07
N GLU A 7 21.98 -2.11 1.94
CA GLU A 7 21.52 -1.27 3.04
C GLU A 7 20.08 -1.61 3.44
N ILE A 8 19.21 -1.94 2.48
CA ILE A 8 17.87 -2.46 2.76
C ILE A 8 17.99 -3.75 3.57
N LYS A 9 18.79 -4.70 3.10
CA LYS A 9 19.01 -5.98 3.78
C LYS A 9 19.56 -5.79 5.19
N LYS A 10 20.55 -4.91 5.35
CA LYS A 10 21.12 -4.57 6.67
C LYS A 10 20.05 -3.96 7.59
N ALA A 11 19.30 -2.97 7.12
CA ALA A 11 18.28 -2.30 7.91
C ALA A 11 17.15 -3.25 8.38
N LEU A 12 16.78 -4.23 7.54
CA LEU A 12 15.81 -5.27 7.90
C LEU A 12 16.35 -6.25 8.94
N LEU A 13 17.61 -6.72 8.77
CA LEU A 13 18.26 -7.63 9.71
C LEU A 13 18.49 -6.98 11.09
N GLU A 14 18.81 -5.69 11.11
CA GLU A 14 18.97 -4.88 12.32
C GLU A 14 17.63 -4.42 12.92
N LYS A 15 16.49 -4.73 12.27
CA LYS A 15 15.14 -4.31 12.66
C LYS A 15 14.96 -2.78 12.74
N LYS A 16 15.80 -2.02 12.05
CA LYS A 16 15.62 -0.57 11.88
C LYS A 16 14.39 -0.30 11.01
N ILE A 17 14.24 -1.07 9.94
CA ILE A 17 13.02 -1.19 9.13
C ILE A 17 12.43 -2.56 9.44
N VAL A 18 11.12 -2.66 9.60
CA VAL A 18 10.43 -3.93 9.80
C VAL A 18 9.54 -4.20 8.61
N ILE A 19 9.66 -5.40 8.03
CA ILE A 19 8.71 -5.98 7.08
C ILE A 19 8.37 -7.36 7.60
N ASP A 20 7.11 -7.58 7.98
CA ASP A 20 6.65 -8.83 8.61
C ASP A 20 5.46 -9.45 7.85
N PRO A 21 5.57 -10.70 7.37
CA PRO A 21 6.73 -11.58 7.50
C PRO A 21 7.94 -11.11 6.68
N MET A 22 9.14 -11.48 7.14
CA MET A 22 10.39 -11.16 6.45
C MET A 22 10.38 -11.75 5.02
N PRO A 23 10.55 -10.92 3.97
CA PRO A 23 10.61 -11.42 2.61
C PRO A 23 11.88 -12.26 2.36
N ASP A 24 11.78 -13.23 1.46
CA ASP A 24 12.97 -13.94 0.96
C ASP A 24 13.78 -13.01 0.06
N PHE A 25 14.99 -12.64 0.49
CA PHE A 25 15.87 -11.74 -0.24
C PHE A 25 16.29 -12.27 -1.61
N SER A 26 16.28 -13.59 -1.83
CA SER A 26 16.64 -14.16 -3.13
C SER A 26 15.57 -13.92 -4.20
N GLU A 27 14.32 -13.70 -3.78
CA GLU A 27 13.19 -13.50 -4.69
C GLU A 27 12.66 -12.06 -4.70
N ALA A 28 12.64 -11.40 -3.54
CA ALA A 28 11.95 -10.13 -3.34
C ALA A 28 12.88 -8.92 -3.42
N LEU A 29 14.18 -9.07 -3.14
CA LEU A 29 15.12 -7.96 -3.11
C LEU A 29 15.66 -7.65 -4.51
N SER A 30 15.51 -6.40 -4.93
CA SER A 30 16.12 -5.83 -6.13
C SER A 30 17.20 -4.81 -5.74
N ALA A 31 17.89 -4.23 -6.72
CA ALA A 31 19.03 -3.33 -6.51
C ALA A 31 18.78 -2.16 -5.53
N CYS A 32 17.54 -1.68 -5.39
CA CYS A 32 17.19 -0.57 -4.49
C CYS A 32 15.74 -0.62 -3.96
N ALA A 33 15.08 -1.78 -4.09
CA ALA A 33 13.70 -1.93 -3.62
C ALA A 33 13.42 -3.39 -3.22
N ILE A 34 12.42 -3.58 -2.36
CA ILE A 34 11.96 -4.90 -1.91
C ILE A 34 10.49 -5.12 -2.29
N ASP A 35 10.21 -6.20 -3.00
CA ASP A 35 8.85 -6.57 -3.43
C ASP A 35 7.99 -6.97 -2.22
N LEU A 36 6.72 -6.54 -2.24
CA LEU A 36 5.68 -6.93 -1.28
C LEU A 36 4.55 -7.69 -1.98
N LYS A 37 3.84 -8.51 -1.22
CA LYS A 37 2.78 -9.39 -1.72
C LYS A 37 1.40 -8.80 -1.52
N LEU A 38 0.44 -9.22 -2.34
CA LEU A 38 -0.96 -8.81 -2.25
C LEU A 38 -1.68 -9.54 -1.11
N HIS A 39 -2.38 -8.83 -0.23
CA HIS A 39 -3.25 -9.45 0.77
C HIS A 39 -4.53 -10.03 0.12
N HIS A 40 -5.32 -10.78 0.91
CA HIS A 40 -6.53 -11.46 0.44
C HIS A 40 -7.83 -10.66 0.68
N GLU A 41 -7.70 -9.40 1.09
CA GLU A 41 -8.81 -8.50 1.38
C GLU A 41 -8.76 -7.30 0.45
N PHE A 42 -9.93 -6.98 -0.12
CA PHE A 42 -10.16 -5.89 -1.06
C PHE A 42 -11.36 -5.08 -0.57
N GLU A 43 -11.46 -3.84 -1.02
CA GLU A 43 -12.58 -2.96 -0.74
C GLU A 43 -12.97 -2.25 -2.04
N VAL A 44 -14.21 -2.46 -2.49
CA VAL A 44 -14.72 -1.96 -3.77
C VAL A 44 -15.84 -0.95 -3.53
N PHE A 45 -15.98 0.03 -4.43
CA PHE A 45 -17.01 1.06 -4.32
C PHE A 45 -18.35 0.59 -4.90
N GLU A 46 -19.42 0.78 -4.13
CA GLU A 46 -20.79 0.52 -4.61
C GLU A 46 -21.34 1.77 -5.31
N HIS A 47 -20.79 2.09 -6.49
CA HIS A 47 -21.07 3.33 -7.22
C HIS A 47 -22.57 3.57 -7.56
N THR A 48 -23.42 2.56 -7.50
CA THR A 48 -24.87 2.70 -7.74
C THR A 48 -25.64 3.24 -6.54
N THR A 49 -25.04 3.26 -5.33
CA THR A 49 -25.70 3.70 -4.10
C THR A 49 -25.45 5.18 -3.79
N ILE A 50 -24.49 5.81 -4.48
CA ILE A 50 -24.05 7.19 -4.24
C ILE A 50 -24.01 8.04 -5.51
N PRO A 51 -24.50 9.29 -5.47
CA PRO A 51 -24.50 10.16 -6.64
C PRO A 51 -23.12 10.81 -6.88
N TYR A 52 -22.37 11.12 -5.82
CA TYR A 52 -21.04 11.75 -5.86
C TYR A 52 -20.38 11.68 -4.47
N PHE A 53 -19.08 11.99 -4.41
CA PHE A 53 -18.35 12.21 -3.16
C PHE A 53 -18.46 13.68 -2.73
N ASP A 54 -19.23 13.98 -1.69
CA ASP A 54 -19.17 15.28 -1.01
C ASP A 54 -18.03 15.25 0.03
N LEU A 55 -16.90 15.89 -0.28
CA LEU A 55 -15.76 15.92 0.64
C LEU A 55 -16.05 16.70 1.92
N HIS A 56 -17.09 17.55 1.97
CA HIS A 56 -17.47 18.30 3.17
C HIS A 56 -18.46 17.55 4.07
N ASN A 57 -19.33 16.73 3.48
CA ASN A 57 -20.37 15.99 4.19
C ASN A 57 -20.31 14.50 3.93
N MET A 58 -19.10 13.94 3.91
CA MET A 58 -18.91 12.52 3.65
C MET A 58 -19.37 11.69 4.84
N LYS A 59 -20.34 10.80 4.63
CA LYS A 59 -20.61 9.68 5.52
C LYS A 59 -19.92 8.45 4.95
N GLN A 60 -19.03 7.85 5.73
CA GLN A 60 -18.22 6.71 5.29
C GLN A 60 -19.03 5.42 5.19
N GLU A 61 -20.15 5.36 5.93
CA GLU A 61 -21.09 4.25 5.94
C GLU A 61 -21.65 4.04 4.51
N ASP A 62 -21.62 2.79 4.04
CA ASP A 62 -22.20 2.32 2.77
C ASP A 62 -21.53 2.77 1.44
N LEU A 63 -20.34 3.38 1.48
CA LEU A 63 -19.58 3.73 0.26
C LEU A 63 -18.91 2.52 -0.40
N THR A 64 -18.49 1.56 0.42
CA THR A 64 -17.62 0.47 0.01
C THR A 64 -18.04 -0.86 0.60
N LYS A 65 -17.70 -1.91 -0.12
CA LYS A 65 -17.90 -3.30 0.30
C LYS A 65 -16.57 -3.99 0.41
N LYS A 66 -16.32 -4.61 1.57
CA LYS A 66 -15.16 -5.47 1.78
C LYS A 66 -15.39 -6.84 1.15
N ILE A 67 -14.41 -7.27 0.37
CA ILE A 67 -14.36 -8.59 -0.27
C ILE A 67 -13.17 -9.33 0.31
N ARG A 68 -13.43 -10.51 0.88
CA ARG A 68 -12.39 -11.41 1.36
C ARG A 68 -12.33 -12.65 0.46
N LEU A 69 -11.20 -12.86 -0.20
CA LEU A 69 -11.01 -14.01 -1.06
C LEU A 69 -10.62 -15.25 -0.25
N THR A 70 -11.15 -16.40 -0.66
CA THR A 70 -10.89 -17.71 -0.05
C THR A 70 -10.57 -18.74 -1.14
N GLY A 71 -9.81 -19.77 -0.78
CA GLY A 71 -9.55 -20.92 -1.66
C GLY A 71 -8.71 -20.62 -2.90
N GLY A 72 -7.79 -19.66 -2.83
CA GLY A 72 -6.84 -19.35 -3.93
C GLY A 72 -7.47 -18.70 -5.16
N LYS A 73 -8.73 -18.24 -5.07
CA LYS A 73 -9.40 -17.52 -6.15
C LYS A 73 -8.77 -16.14 -6.37
N PRO A 74 -8.71 -15.65 -7.63
CA PRO A 74 -8.27 -14.29 -7.91
C PRO A 74 -9.35 -13.26 -7.62
N PHE A 75 -8.92 -12.02 -7.39
CA PHE A 75 -9.74 -10.83 -7.59
C PHE A 75 -9.69 -10.48 -9.08
N ILE A 76 -10.84 -10.34 -9.74
CA ILE A 76 -10.88 -9.90 -11.14
C ILE A 76 -11.09 -8.38 -11.15
N LEU A 77 -10.06 -7.63 -11.51
CA LEU A 77 -10.13 -6.18 -11.66
C LEU A 77 -10.53 -5.84 -13.11
N GLN A 78 -11.76 -5.36 -13.31
CA GLN A 78 -12.27 -5.06 -14.64
C GLN A 78 -11.61 -3.81 -15.24
N PRO A 79 -11.62 -3.65 -16.58
CA PRO A 79 -11.25 -2.41 -17.24
C PRO A 79 -11.96 -1.19 -16.64
N GLY A 80 -11.20 -0.16 -16.28
CA GLY A 80 -11.72 1.08 -15.71
C GLY A 80 -12.13 1.00 -14.23
N GLU A 81 -12.04 -0.16 -13.58
CA GLU A 81 -12.35 -0.29 -12.16
C GLU A 81 -11.22 0.19 -11.26
N PHE A 82 -11.64 0.65 -10.08
CA PHE A 82 -10.80 1.01 -8.95
C PHE A 82 -11.17 0.12 -7.75
N ALA A 83 -10.17 -0.43 -7.08
CA ALA A 83 -10.34 -1.18 -5.84
C ALA A 83 -9.22 -0.85 -4.85
N LEU A 84 -9.57 -0.77 -3.57
CA LEU A 84 -8.56 -0.74 -2.52
C LEU A 84 -8.12 -2.17 -2.18
N ALA A 85 -6.84 -2.34 -1.95
CA ALA A 85 -6.27 -3.57 -1.40
C ALA A 85 -5.23 -3.22 -0.33
N SER A 86 -4.47 -4.20 0.14
CA SER A 86 -3.32 -3.95 1.00
C SER A 86 -2.19 -4.92 0.74
N THR A 87 -0.98 -4.55 1.16
CA THR A 87 0.14 -5.48 1.24
C THR A 87 -0.15 -6.59 2.24
N TYR A 88 0.37 -7.78 1.97
CA TYR A 88 0.31 -8.88 2.91
C TYR A 88 1.16 -8.59 4.15
N GLU A 89 2.34 -8.03 3.89
CA GLU A 89 3.34 -7.65 4.87
C GLU A 89 2.92 -6.40 5.65
N TRP A 90 3.20 -6.43 6.95
CA TRP A 90 3.24 -5.30 7.85
C TRP A 90 4.56 -4.55 7.70
N VAL A 91 4.52 -3.22 7.66
CA VAL A 91 5.70 -2.36 7.49
C VAL A 91 5.84 -1.41 8.68
N GLU A 92 7.05 -1.25 9.20
CA GLU A 92 7.39 -0.21 10.17
C GLU A 92 8.64 0.55 9.72
N LEU A 93 8.55 1.88 9.72
CA LEU A 93 9.68 2.76 9.41
C LEU A 93 10.18 3.49 10.67
N PRO A 94 11.49 3.72 10.79
CA PRO A 94 12.05 4.58 11.81
C PRO A 94 11.73 6.06 11.50
N ASP A 95 12.06 6.96 12.44
CA ASP A 95 11.76 8.38 12.32
C ASP A 95 12.67 9.11 11.29
N ASP A 96 13.72 8.45 10.80
CA ASP A 96 14.74 9.02 9.89
C ASP A 96 14.72 8.41 8.47
N VAL A 97 13.74 7.57 8.15
CA VAL A 97 13.59 6.94 6.83
C VAL A 97 12.16 7.11 6.33
N ALA A 98 12.02 7.56 5.09
CA ALA A 98 10.76 7.48 4.35
C ALA A 98 10.79 6.26 3.41
N GLY A 99 9.62 5.68 3.16
CA GLY A 99 9.44 4.66 2.13
C GLY A 99 8.70 5.23 0.93
N ARG A 100 8.89 4.64 -0.24
CA ARG A 100 8.11 4.97 -1.43
C ARG A 100 7.56 3.68 -2.03
N LEU A 101 6.25 3.65 -2.20
CA LEU A 101 5.53 2.58 -2.86
C LEU A 101 5.75 2.70 -4.37
N GLU A 102 6.28 1.65 -4.98
CA GLU A 102 6.56 1.56 -6.40
C GLU A 102 5.67 0.50 -7.05
N GLY A 103 5.19 0.80 -8.26
CA GLY A 103 4.61 -0.20 -9.14
C GLY A 103 5.67 -1.15 -9.69
N ARG A 104 5.27 -2.40 -9.96
CA ARG A 104 6.14 -3.35 -10.68
C ARG A 104 6.02 -3.10 -12.18
N SER A 105 7.15 -2.98 -12.88
CA SER A 105 7.17 -2.69 -14.33
C SER A 105 6.34 -3.69 -15.14
N SER A 106 6.35 -4.97 -14.76
CA SER A 106 5.52 -6.00 -15.39
C SER A 106 4.02 -5.75 -15.28
N LEU A 107 3.54 -5.23 -14.14
CA LEU A 107 2.13 -4.88 -13.94
C LEU A 107 1.77 -3.56 -14.64
N ALA A 108 2.66 -2.57 -14.57
CA ALA A 108 2.48 -1.29 -15.25
C ALA A 108 2.33 -1.47 -16.78
N ARG A 109 3.10 -2.40 -17.39
CA ARG A 109 2.97 -2.74 -18.82
C ARG A 109 1.66 -3.44 -19.20
N LEU A 110 0.89 -3.90 -18.21
CA LEU A 110 -0.46 -4.43 -18.38
C LEU A 110 -1.54 -3.40 -18.00
N GLY A 111 -1.16 -2.13 -17.80
CA GLY A 111 -2.09 -1.06 -17.42
C GLY A 111 -2.54 -1.11 -15.96
N ILE A 112 -1.86 -1.88 -15.10
CA ILE A 112 -2.19 -1.95 -13.68
C ILE A 112 -1.42 -0.90 -12.88
N ILE A 113 -2.17 -0.03 -12.23
CA ILE A 113 -1.68 0.96 -11.28
C ILE A 113 -1.83 0.39 -9.86
N VAL A 114 -0.84 0.61 -9.00
CA VAL A 114 -0.87 0.14 -7.59
C VAL A 114 -1.01 1.26 -6.55
N HIS A 115 -0.74 2.49 -6.98
CA HIS A 115 -1.01 3.71 -6.24
C HIS A 115 -1.33 4.82 -7.25
N SER A 116 -2.26 5.72 -6.90
CA SER A 116 -2.64 6.84 -7.76
C SER A 116 -1.76 8.05 -7.49
N THR A 117 -1.76 8.54 -6.25
CA THR A 117 -1.11 9.83 -5.91
C THR A 117 -0.33 9.81 -4.59
N ALA A 118 -0.61 8.86 -3.69
CA ALA A 118 -0.03 8.80 -2.36
C ALA A 118 1.03 7.69 -2.21
N ALA A 119 2.14 7.80 -2.94
CA ALA A 119 3.22 6.80 -2.90
C ALA A 119 4.09 6.89 -1.63
N LEU A 120 4.05 7.99 -0.89
CA LEU A 120 4.93 8.23 0.25
C LEU A 120 4.48 7.47 1.51
N ILE A 121 5.38 6.69 2.08
CA ILE A 121 5.23 6.08 3.40
C ILE A 121 6.04 6.92 4.38
N HIS A 122 5.34 7.58 5.29
CA HIS A 122 5.96 8.53 6.21
C HIS A 122 6.90 7.87 7.25
N PRO A 123 7.96 8.56 7.69
CA PRO A 123 8.76 8.12 8.83
C PRO A 123 7.91 7.89 10.08
N GLY A 124 8.22 6.84 10.82
CA GLY A 124 7.45 6.40 11.98
C GLY A 124 6.08 5.79 11.66
N MET A 125 5.76 5.52 10.39
CA MET A 125 4.56 4.77 10.01
C MET A 125 4.67 3.32 10.47
N LYS A 126 3.54 2.74 10.89
CA LYS A 126 3.37 1.31 11.18
C LYS A 126 2.05 0.83 10.60
N GLY A 127 2.06 -0.26 9.84
CA GLY A 127 0.84 -0.83 9.27
C GLY A 127 1.08 -1.63 7.99
N ARG A 128 0.03 -2.28 7.50
CA ARG A 128 -0.01 -2.74 6.11
C ARG A 128 -0.18 -1.54 5.18
N ILE A 129 0.43 -1.57 4.02
CA ILE A 129 0.30 -0.46 3.05
C ILE A 129 -0.97 -0.70 2.24
N VAL A 130 -1.87 0.27 2.23
CA VAL A 130 -3.07 0.23 1.37
C VAL A 130 -2.65 0.54 -0.07
N LEU A 131 -3.22 -0.21 -1.00
CA LEU A 131 -2.97 -0.09 -2.43
C LEU A 131 -4.21 0.46 -3.11
N GLU A 132 -4.01 1.33 -4.09
CA GLU A 132 -5.06 1.95 -4.90
C GLU A 132 -4.97 1.31 -6.29
N LEU A 133 -5.62 0.16 -6.45
CA LEU A 133 -5.50 -0.66 -7.64
C LEU A 133 -6.44 -0.16 -8.73
N SER A 134 -5.90 0.14 -9.91
CA SER A 134 -6.69 0.51 -11.10
C SER A 134 -6.25 -0.27 -12.32
N ASN A 135 -7.21 -0.67 -13.15
CA ASN A 135 -6.93 -1.29 -14.45
C ASN A 135 -7.24 -0.32 -15.58
N LEU A 136 -6.19 0.27 -16.15
CA LEU A 136 -6.28 1.15 -17.32
C LEU A 136 -6.28 0.41 -18.66
N SER A 137 -6.12 -0.91 -18.66
CA SER A 137 -6.21 -1.71 -19.88
C SER A 137 -7.66 -1.99 -20.27
N GLN A 138 -7.86 -2.61 -21.44
CA GLN A 138 -9.16 -3.07 -21.92
C GLN A 138 -9.45 -4.55 -21.58
N ILE A 139 -8.57 -5.21 -20.82
CA ILE A 139 -8.67 -6.64 -20.51
C ILE A 139 -8.80 -6.80 -18.99
N PRO A 140 -9.76 -7.61 -18.50
CA PRO A 140 -9.83 -7.93 -17.07
C PRO A 140 -8.54 -8.60 -16.58
N VAL A 141 -8.05 -8.20 -15.41
CA VAL A 141 -6.82 -8.76 -14.84
C VAL A 141 -7.13 -9.55 -13.57
N ALA A 142 -6.67 -10.79 -13.54
CA ALA A 142 -6.77 -11.66 -12.37
C ALA A 142 -5.60 -11.39 -11.40
N LEU A 143 -5.92 -10.86 -10.22
CA LEU A 143 -4.97 -10.59 -9.15
C LEU A 143 -5.08 -11.64 -8.06
N TYR A 144 -4.01 -12.37 -7.81
CA TYR A 144 -4.00 -13.48 -6.86
C TYR A 144 -3.40 -13.03 -5.52
N PRO A 145 -4.09 -13.25 -4.39
CA PRO A 145 -3.47 -13.08 -3.07
C PRO A 145 -2.14 -13.84 -2.97
N GLY A 146 -1.13 -13.20 -2.38
CA GLY A 146 0.23 -13.74 -2.28
C GLY A 146 1.14 -13.46 -3.48
N MET A 147 0.62 -12.94 -4.60
CA MET A 147 1.47 -12.49 -5.71
C MET A 147 2.25 -11.23 -5.33
N ARG A 148 3.45 -11.05 -5.88
CA ARG A 148 4.21 -9.79 -5.77
C ARG A 148 3.46 -8.68 -6.51
N VAL A 149 3.05 -7.64 -5.81
CA VAL A 149 2.17 -6.59 -6.36
C VAL A 149 2.86 -5.23 -6.48
N CYS A 150 3.70 -4.88 -5.52
CA CYS A 150 4.41 -3.62 -5.49
C CYS A 150 5.82 -3.83 -4.95
N ALA A 151 6.64 -2.78 -4.95
CA ALA A 151 7.92 -2.77 -4.27
C ALA A 151 8.02 -1.54 -3.36
N LEU A 152 8.85 -1.60 -2.33
CA LEU A 152 9.23 -0.44 -1.53
C LEU A 152 10.68 -0.06 -1.80
N SER A 153 10.90 1.19 -2.19
CA SER A 153 12.20 1.84 -2.07
C SER A 153 12.23 2.67 -0.78
N PHE A 154 13.43 2.98 -0.28
CA PHE A 154 13.58 3.72 0.98
C PHE A 154 14.54 4.88 0.79
N GLU A 155 14.27 5.98 1.48
CA GLU A 155 15.08 7.18 1.44
C GLU A 155 15.42 7.66 2.85
N THR A 156 16.72 7.87 3.11
CA THR A 156 17.17 8.52 4.34
C THR A 156 16.83 10.00 4.31
N LEU A 157 16.21 10.49 5.38
CA LEU A 157 15.97 11.91 5.60
C LEU A 157 17.26 12.66 5.93
N THR A 158 17.28 13.98 5.73
CA THR A 158 18.41 14.84 6.11
C THR A 158 18.63 14.90 7.63
N SER A 159 17.55 14.73 8.40
CA SER A 159 17.53 14.53 9.84
C SER A 159 16.30 13.73 10.24
N PRO A 160 16.26 13.08 11.42
CA PRO A 160 15.05 12.47 11.93
C PRO A 160 13.89 13.47 11.96
N ALA A 161 12.67 13.00 11.64
CA ALA A 161 11.47 13.82 11.70
C ALA A 161 11.21 14.26 13.15
N GLU A 162 11.00 15.56 13.36
CA GLU A 162 10.65 16.09 14.69
C GLU A 162 9.30 15.53 15.18
N VAL A 163 8.33 15.43 14.26
CA VAL A 163 7.01 14.83 14.50
C VAL A 163 6.76 13.70 13.50
N PRO A 164 7.27 12.47 13.77
CA PRO A 164 7.02 11.30 12.93
C PRO A 164 5.53 10.95 12.91
N TYR A 165 5.10 10.18 11.91
CA TYR A 165 3.69 9.86 11.68
C TYR A 165 3.00 9.29 12.92
N SER A 166 3.68 8.39 13.65
CA SER A 166 3.17 7.81 14.90
C SER A 166 2.80 8.81 16.00
N LYS A 167 3.38 10.02 15.97
CA LYS A 167 3.14 11.09 16.96
C LYS A 167 2.22 12.20 16.45
N GLN A 168 1.87 12.19 15.17
CA GLN A 168 0.98 13.18 14.60
C GLN A 168 -0.46 12.95 15.08
N LYS A 169 -1.11 14.01 15.59
CA LYS A 169 -2.53 13.94 15.96
C LYS A 169 -3.43 13.64 14.74
N SER A 170 -2.98 14.03 13.55
CA SER A 170 -3.63 13.79 12.27
C SER A 170 -3.32 12.42 11.66
N ALA A 171 -2.61 11.52 12.35
CA ALA A 171 -2.24 10.20 11.82
C ALA A 171 -3.44 9.25 11.69
N LYS A 172 -4.20 9.40 10.61
CA LYS A 172 -5.47 8.69 10.39
C LYS A 172 -5.31 7.17 10.21
N TYR A 173 -4.16 6.73 9.70
CA TYR A 173 -3.92 5.38 9.21
C TYR A 173 -2.84 4.62 10.00
N PHE A 174 -2.44 5.15 11.15
CA PHE A 174 -1.46 4.49 12.02
C PHE A 174 -2.00 3.14 12.53
N ASN A 175 -1.16 2.11 12.51
CA ASN A 175 -1.48 0.72 12.88
C ASN A 175 -2.59 0.06 12.04
N GLN A 176 -2.81 0.48 10.79
CA GLN A 176 -3.81 -0.17 9.93
C GLN A 176 -3.43 -1.63 9.63
N LYS A 177 -4.37 -2.55 9.84
CA LYS A 177 -4.14 -4.01 9.79
C LYS A 177 -4.57 -4.67 8.47
N GLY A 178 -5.04 -3.90 7.50
CA GLY A 178 -5.55 -4.41 6.24
C GLY A 178 -6.10 -3.29 5.38
N VAL A 179 -6.97 -3.64 4.44
CA VAL A 179 -7.64 -2.66 3.59
C VAL A 179 -8.55 -1.74 4.43
N MET A 180 -8.44 -0.45 4.15
CA MET A 180 -9.17 0.60 4.87
C MET A 180 -9.53 1.71 3.90
N GLY A 181 -10.82 2.06 3.85
CA GLY A 181 -11.32 3.23 3.13
C GLY A 181 -10.78 4.56 3.65
N SER A 182 -10.99 5.60 2.85
CA SER A 182 -10.57 6.98 3.14
C SER A 182 -11.19 7.51 4.43
N LYS A 183 -10.38 8.18 5.27
CA LYS A 183 -10.79 8.92 6.48
C LYS A 183 -10.76 10.44 6.26
N ILE A 184 -11.12 10.89 5.06
CA ILE A 184 -11.05 12.31 4.70
C ILE A 184 -11.93 13.19 5.61
N GLU A 185 -13.00 12.64 6.20
CA GLU A 185 -13.84 13.31 7.18
C GLU A 185 -13.09 13.82 8.42
N LYS A 186 -11.91 13.25 8.73
CA LYS A 186 -11.06 13.67 9.84
C LYS A 186 -10.07 14.79 9.51
N GLU A 187 -10.09 15.30 8.28
CA GLU A 187 -9.30 16.49 7.87
C GLU A 187 -10.04 17.80 8.12
N MET A 188 -11.34 17.72 8.39
CA MET A 188 -12.22 18.84 8.68
C MET A 188 -12.40 19.01 10.19
#